data_AF-A0A0W8DCL8-F1
#
_entry.id   AF-A0A0W8DCL8-F1
#
_cell.length_a   1.000
_cell.length_b   1.000
_cell.length_c   1.000
_cell.angle_alpha   90.00
_cell.angle_beta   90.00
_cell.angle_gamma   90.00
#
_symmetry.space_group_name_H-M   'P 1'
#
loop_
_entity.id
_entity.type
_entity.pdbx_description
1 polymer ?
#
loop_
_entity_poly.entity_id
_entity_poly.type
_entity_poly.pdbx_seq_one_letter_code
_entity_poly.pdbx_strand_id
1 'polypeptide(L)'
;MNIAMVQEDIVMNEKQLSLLSVFELLADDATFNSAQENILQFKLFIFAKKPKPPIAHEIMKLPTLKPLARPDEIVRIFPMDLSKKCGVEVTAYQRNNNDVRELDIALEIVGLGIFANSIIKCMRK
;
A
#
# COMPACT_ATOMS: atom_id res chain seq x y z
N MET A 1 -14.56 7.38 6.15
CA MET A 1 -13.87 6.57 7.17
C MET A 1 -14.85 6.37 8.32
N ASN A 2 -14.97 5.16 8.88
CA ASN A 2 -15.85 4.91 10.03
C ASN A 2 -15.04 5.09 11.34
N ILE A 3 -15.66 5.62 12.39
CA ILE A 3 -15.05 5.83 13.72
C ILE A 3 -14.42 4.52 14.24
N ALA A 4 -15.07 3.38 14.03
CA ALA A 4 -14.51 2.07 14.43
C ALA A 4 -13.17 1.77 13.75
N MET A 5 -13.03 2.09 12.45
CA MET A 5 -11.76 1.91 11.74
C MET A 5 -10.67 2.83 12.28
N VAL A 6 -11.01 4.06 12.63
CA VAL A 6 -10.04 5.01 13.22
C VAL A 6 -9.51 4.47 14.54
N GLN A 7 -10.39 3.92 15.38
CA GLN A 7 -9.98 3.36 16.66
C GLN A 7 -9.06 2.14 16.51
N GLU A 8 -9.36 1.26 15.54
CA GLU A 8 -8.48 0.14 15.19
C GLU A 8 -7.11 0.63 14.68
N ASP A 9 -7.09 1.68 13.86
CA ASP A 9 -5.85 2.24 13.29
C ASP A 9 -4.95 2.84 14.39
N ILE A 10 -5.57 3.49 15.39
CA ILE A 10 -4.86 3.97 16.59
C ILE A 10 -4.20 2.80 17.32
N VAL A 11 -4.92 1.70 17.56
CA VAL A 11 -4.38 0.51 18.25
C VAL A 11 -3.23 -0.12 17.46
N MET A 12 -3.35 -0.21 16.13
CA MET A 12 -2.28 -0.72 15.27
C MET A 12 -1.04 0.16 15.35
N ASN A 13 -1.22 1.48 15.33
CA ASN A 13 -0.12 2.44 15.46
C ASN A 13 0.56 2.36 16.83
N GLU A 14 -0.20 2.25 17.92
CA GLU A 14 0.34 2.07 19.28
C GLU A 14 1.17 0.79 19.42
N LYS A 15 0.78 -0.27 18.70
CA LYS A 15 1.51 -1.55 18.65
C LYS A 15 2.68 -1.56 17.64
N GLN A 16 2.94 -0.45 16.95
CA GLN A 16 3.94 -0.37 15.87
C GLN A 16 3.68 -1.38 14.73
N LEU A 17 2.41 -1.72 14.51
CA LEU A 17 1.97 -2.60 13.44
C LEU A 17 1.65 -1.76 12.19
N SER A 18 2.69 -1.51 11.40
CA SER A 18 2.62 -0.80 10.12
C SER A 18 3.27 -1.63 9.02
N LEU A 19 3.13 -1.22 7.77
CA LEU A 19 3.77 -1.92 6.66
C LEU A 19 5.31 -1.96 6.80
N LEU A 20 5.89 -1.02 7.56
CA LEU A 20 7.32 -1.09 7.93
C LEU A 20 7.65 -2.38 8.68
N SER A 21 6.87 -2.77 9.69
CA SER A 21 7.13 -4.00 10.43
C SER A 21 6.89 -5.26 9.60
N VAL A 22 6.02 -5.20 8.57
CA VAL A 22 5.93 -6.27 7.56
C VAL A 22 7.22 -6.36 6.74
N PHE A 23 7.79 -5.23 6.32
CA PHE A 23 9.06 -5.23 5.58
C PHE A 23 10.21 -5.79 6.41
N GLU A 24 10.30 -5.41 7.68
CA GLU A 24 11.31 -5.92 8.61
C GLU A 24 11.19 -7.45 8.76
N LEU A 25 9.97 -7.97 8.98
CA LEU A 25 9.72 -9.41 9.06
C LEU A 25 10.12 -10.16 7.78
N LEU A 26 9.92 -9.55 6.61
CA LEU A 26 10.31 -10.16 5.33
C LEU A 26 11.82 -10.10 5.06
N ALA A 27 12.56 -9.23 5.76
CA ALA A 27 13.99 -9.05 5.59
C ALA A 27 14.82 -9.94 6.54
N ASP A 28 14.29 -10.32 7.71
CA ASP A 28 15.08 -10.86 8.84
C ASP A 28 15.14 -12.41 8.93
N ASP A 29 15.11 -13.13 7.79
CA ASP A 29 15.03 -14.60 7.72
C ASP A 29 13.91 -15.21 8.61
N ALA A 30 12.90 -14.40 8.93
CA ALA A 30 11.84 -14.79 9.84
C ALA A 30 11.04 -15.95 9.24
N THR A 31 10.87 -17.01 10.03
CA THR A 31 9.96 -18.09 9.65
C THR A 31 8.51 -17.63 9.78
N PHE A 32 7.60 -18.29 9.05
CA PHE A 32 6.17 -18.03 9.20
C PHE A 32 5.72 -18.10 10.67
N ASN A 33 6.20 -19.10 11.43
CA ASN A 33 5.83 -19.28 12.84
C ASN A 33 6.25 -18.10 13.73
N SER A 34 7.39 -17.47 13.46
CA SER A 34 7.86 -16.30 14.21
C SER A 34 7.16 -14.99 13.80
N ALA A 35 6.62 -14.91 12.58
CA ALA A 35 6.00 -13.70 12.04
C ALA A 35 4.47 -13.74 12.06
N GLN A 36 3.86 -14.92 12.19
CA GLN A 36 2.43 -15.15 12.03
C GLN A 36 1.58 -14.26 12.95
N GLU A 37 1.94 -14.12 14.22
CA GLU A 37 1.16 -13.32 15.18
C GLU A 37 1.09 -11.84 14.77
N ASN A 38 2.16 -11.29 14.21
CA ASN A 38 2.20 -9.91 13.71
C ASN A 38 1.42 -9.79 12.39
N ILE A 39 1.65 -10.71 11.45
CA ILE A 39 0.99 -10.70 10.14
C ILE A 39 -0.54 -10.81 10.29
N LEU A 40 -1.04 -11.68 11.18
CA LEU A 40 -2.47 -11.89 11.38
C LEU A 40 -3.20 -10.69 12.03
N GLN A 41 -2.46 -9.76 12.65
CA GLN A 41 -3.05 -8.56 13.22
C GLN A 41 -3.41 -7.51 12.15
N PHE A 42 -2.76 -7.54 10.98
CA PHE A 42 -3.04 -6.59 9.91
C PHE A 42 -4.47 -6.69 9.40
N LYS A 43 -5.13 -5.53 9.33
CA LYS A 43 -6.51 -5.42 8.85
C LYS A 43 -6.54 -5.00 7.40
N LEU A 44 -7.53 -5.52 6.67
CA LEU A 44 -7.83 -5.03 5.33
C LEU A 44 -8.44 -3.63 5.41
N PHE A 45 -8.07 -2.78 4.46
CA PHE A 45 -8.74 -1.51 4.25
C PHE A 45 -10.11 -1.74 3.60
N ILE A 46 -11.17 -1.17 4.18
CA ILE A 46 -12.53 -1.29 3.65
C ILE A 46 -12.99 0.08 3.16
N PHE A 47 -13.30 0.16 1.87
CA PHE A 47 -13.86 1.37 1.30
C PHE A 47 -15.34 1.51 1.65
N ALA A 48 -15.73 2.70 2.13
CA ALA A 48 -17.14 3.01 2.38
C ALA A 48 -17.99 3.08 1.09
N LYS A 49 -17.35 3.35 -0.05
CA LYS A 49 -17.97 3.40 -1.38
C LYS A 49 -17.01 2.76 -2.38
N LYS A 50 -17.52 2.26 -3.50
CA LYS A 50 -16.68 1.71 -4.57
C LYS A 50 -15.60 2.74 -4.95
N PRO A 51 -14.29 2.40 -4.83
CA PRO A 51 -13.23 3.36 -5.13
C PRO A 51 -13.19 3.69 -6.61
N LYS A 52 -12.73 4.91 -6.92
CA LYS A 52 -12.33 5.26 -8.29
C LYS A 52 -11.14 4.39 -8.72
N PRO A 53 -10.92 4.21 -10.03
CA PRO A 53 -9.71 3.57 -10.52
C PRO A 53 -8.45 4.26 -9.96
N PRO A 54 -7.40 3.49 -9.60
CA PRO A 54 -6.09 4.04 -9.29
C PRO A 54 -5.56 4.89 -10.46
N ILE A 55 -4.74 5.90 -10.17
CA ILE A 55 -4.10 6.72 -11.20
C ILE A 55 -2.59 6.48 -11.10
N ALA A 56 -1.99 5.99 -12.17
CA ALA A 56 -0.55 5.77 -12.24
C ALA A 56 0.21 7.06 -12.57
N HIS A 57 1.28 7.30 -11.84
CA HIS A 57 2.19 8.43 -12.00
C HIS A 57 3.63 7.92 -11.99
N GLU A 58 4.51 8.58 -12.74
CA GLU A 58 5.95 8.42 -12.52
C GLU A 58 6.36 9.22 -11.28
N ILE A 59 7.12 8.60 -10.38
CA ILE A 59 7.51 9.18 -9.09
C ILE A 59 8.21 10.53 -9.28
N MET A 60 9.12 10.63 -10.25
CA MET A 60 9.88 11.86 -10.55
C MET A 60 9.01 13.02 -11.04
N LYS A 61 7.78 12.73 -11.51
CA LYS A 61 6.83 13.71 -12.02
C LYS A 61 5.79 14.12 -10.97
N LEU A 62 5.84 13.56 -9.76
CA LEU A 62 4.91 13.91 -8.70
C LEU A 62 5.16 15.34 -8.19
N PRO A 63 4.10 16.16 -8.01
CA PRO A 63 4.23 17.44 -7.34
C PRO A 63 4.76 17.27 -5.91
N THR A 64 5.61 18.17 -5.44
CA THR A 64 6.17 18.15 -4.06
C THR A 64 5.09 18.09 -2.98
N LEU A 65 3.91 18.65 -3.25
CA LEU A 65 2.75 18.66 -2.35
C LEU A 65 2.00 17.33 -2.27
N LYS A 66 2.34 16.35 -3.10
CA LYS A 66 1.74 15.01 -3.09
C LYS A 66 2.82 13.96 -2.78
N PRO A 67 3.28 13.87 -1.51
CA PRO A 67 4.30 12.91 -1.13
C PRO A 67 3.77 11.47 -1.24
N LEU A 68 4.70 10.54 -1.40
CA LEU A 68 4.41 9.12 -1.29
C LEU A 68 4.08 8.78 0.16
N ALA A 69 3.06 7.95 0.36
CA ALA A 69 2.75 7.35 1.64
C ALA A 69 3.93 6.52 2.12
N ARG A 70 4.34 6.74 3.37
CA ARG A 70 5.47 6.03 3.95
C ARG A 70 5.02 4.70 4.55
N PRO A 71 5.85 3.64 4.53
CA PRO A 71 5.47 2.35 5.10
C PRO A 71 5.03 2.41 6.57
N ASP A 72 5.63 3.29 7.36
CA ASP A 72 5.30 3.50 8.78
C ASP A 72 3.93 4.15 9.01
N GLU A 73 3.38 4.83 8.00
CA GLU A 73 2.06 5.46 8.07
C GLU A 73 0.93 4.50 7.63
N ILE A 74 1.29 3.31 7.12
CA ILE A 74 0.35 2.38 6.52
C ILE A 74 0.05 1.24 7.49
N VAL A 75 -1.10 1.31 8.17
CA VAL A 75 -1.52 0.30 9.16
C VAL A 75 -2.54 -0.71 8.61
N ARG A 76 -2.96 -0.56 7.35
CA ARG A 76 -3.92 -1.47 6.68
C ARG A 76 -3.42 -1.95 5.33
N ILE A 77 -3.76 -3.20 5.03
CA ILE A 77 -3.45 -3.87 3.77
C ILE A 77 -4.57 -3.60 2.76
N PHE A 78 -4.20 -3.39 1.50
CA PHE A 78 -5.19 -3.20 0.44
C PHE A 78 -5.94 -4.50 0.12
N PRO A 79 -7.27 -4.43 -0.12
CA PRO A 79 -8.01 -5.54 -0.69
C PRO A 79 -7.36 -6.07 -1.97
N MET A 80 -7.38 -7.39 -2.15
CA MET A 80 -6.73 -8.03 -3.30
C MET A 80 -7.27 -7.54 -4.65
N ASP A 81 -8.55 -7.15 -4.73
CA ASP A 81 -9.14 -6.58 -5.95
C ASP A 81 -8.56 -5.20 -6.28
N LEU A 82 -8.26 -4.38 -5.27
CA LEU A 82 -7.58 -3.10 -5.44
C LEU A 82 -6.15 -3.31 -5.91
N SER A 83 -5.40 -4.21 -5.28
CA SER A 83 -4.03 -4.53 -5.67
C SER A 83 -3.97 -5.08 -7.10
N LYS A 84 -5.00 -5.83 -7.53
CA LYS A 84 -5.16 -6.26 -8.94
C LYS A 84 -5.38 -5.08 -9.89
N LYS A 85 -6.27 -4.15 -9.56
CA LYS A 85 -6.50 -2.94 -10.37
C LYS A 85 -5.23 -2.11 -10.49
N CYS A 86 -4.48 -1.93 -9.41
CA CYS A 86 -3.20 -1.22 -9.43
C CYS A 86 -2.21 -1.85 -10.42
N GLY A 87 -2.12 -3.18 -10.47
CA GLY A 87 -1.24 -3.87 -11.43
C GLY A 87 -1.67 -3.67 -12.89
N VAL A 88 -2.98 -3.59 -13.16
CA VAL A 88 -3.50 -3.26 -14.49
C VAL A 88 -3.10 -1.85 -14.90
N GLU A 89 -3.24 -0.88 -13.99
CA GLU A 89 -2.86 0.52 -14.24
C GLU A 89 -1.35 0.70 -14.46
N VAL A 90 -0.51 -0.01 -13.70
CA VAL A 90 0.96 -0.03 -13.94
C VAL A 90 1.26 -0.54 -15.35
N THR A 91 0.64 -1.65 -15.76
CA THR A 91 0.84 -2.23 -17.09
C THR A 91 0.38 -1.25 -18.19
N ALA A 92 -0.78 -0.61 -17.99
CA ALA A 92 -1.30 0.37 -18.93
C ALA A 92 -0.40 1.62 -19.03
N TYR A 93 0.13 2.09 -17.90
CA TYR A 93 1.04 3.22 -17.86
C TYR A 93 2.34 2.94 -18.62
N GLN A 94 2.95 1.79 -18.39
CA GLN A 94 4.21 1.41 -19.06
C GLN A 94 4.05 1.24 -20.57
N ARG A 95 2.91 0.73 -21.05
CA ARG A 95 2.62 0.66 -22.50
C ARG A 95 2.66 2.01 -23.20
N ASN A 96 2.35 3.08 -22.47
CA ASN A 96 2.39 4.45 -22.97
C ASN A 96 3.72 5.17 -22.64
N ASN A 97 4.57 4.58 -21.79
CA ASN A 97 5.80 5.16 -21.26
C ASN A 97 6.87 4.05 -21.13
N ASN A 98 7.36 3.55 -22.28
CA ASN A 98 8.14 2.31 -22.37
C ASN A 98 9.43 2.27 -21.52
N ASP A 99 10.00 3.43 -21.20
CA ASP A 99 11.27 3.53 -20.46
C ASP A 99 11.09 3.60 -18.93
N VAL A 100 9.85 3.70 -18.44
CA VAL A 100 9.57 3.82 -17.01
C VAL A 100 9.56 2.44 -16.35
N ARG A 101 10.48 2.22 -15.41
CA ARG A 101 10.55 0.97 -14.64
C ARG A 101 9.36 0.87 -13.70
N GLU A 102 8.90 -0.36 -13.43
CA GLU A 102 7.77 -0.59 -12.51
C GLU A 102 8.01 -0.02 -11.10
N LEU A 103 9.27 0.07 -10.65
CA LEU A 103 9.64 0.62 -9.35
C LEU A 103 9.58 2.15 -9.30
N ASP A 104 9.63 2.81 -10.46
CA ASP A 104 9.55 4.27 -10.58
C ASP A 104 8.10 4.75 -10.75
N ILE A 105 7.13 3.84 -10.63
CA ILE A 105 5.69 4.14 -10.73
C ILE A 105 5.06 4.17 -9.33
N ALA A 106 4.21 5.16 -9.12
CA ALA A 106 3.34 5.28 -7.96
C ALA A 106 1.87 5.35 -8.38
N LEU A 107 0.98 4.95 -7.47
CA LEU A 107 -0.46 4.86 -7.70
C LEU A 107 -1.16 5.79 -6.72
N GLU A 108 -1.85 6.79 -7.26
CA GLU A 108 -2.79 7.62 -6.50
C GLU A 108 -4.09 6.85 -6.30
N ILE A 109 -4.38 6.49 -5.05
CA ILE A 109 -5.64 5.90 -4.63
C ILE A 109 -6.50 7.04 -4.09
N VAL A 110 -7.52 7.42 -4.86
CA VAL A 110 -8.35 8.60 -4.55
C VAL A 110 -8.97 8.48 -3.15
N GLY A 111 -8.63 9.45 -2.30
CA GLY A 111 -9.08 9.53 -0.91
C GLY A 111 -8.21 8.79 0.11
N LEU A 112 -7.12 8.14 -0.31
CA LEU A 112 -6.17 7.46 0.57
C LEU A 112 -4.77 8.07 0.48
N GLY A 113 -4.28 8.38 -0.72
CA GLY A 113 -2.94 8.92 -0.92
C GLY A 113 -2.25 8.36 -2.16
N ILE A 114 -0.95 8.60 -2.28
CA ILE A 114 -0.11 8.09 -3.36
C ILE A 114 0.84 7.04 -2.81
N PHE A 115 0.87 5.86 -3.41
CA PHE A 115 1.64 4.72 -2.92
C PHE A 115 2.63 4.27 -3.98
N ALA A 116 3.89 4.04 -3.60
CA ALA A 116 4.84 3.39 -4.50
C ALA A 116 4.32 2.01 -4.93
N ASN A 117 4.57 1.61 -6.18
CA ASN A 117 4.17 0.29 -6.65
C ASN A 117 4.84 -0.85 -5.83
N SER A 118 6.05 -0.63 -5.32
CA SER A 118 6.73 -1.55 -4.40
C SER A 118 5.93 -1.83 -3.12
N ILE A 119 5.34 -0.79 -2.53
CA ILE A 119 4.47 -0.87 -1.35
C ILE A 119 3.22 -1.72 -1.66
N ILE A 120 2.57 -1.46 -2.80
CA ILE A 120 1.36 -2.20 -3.20
C ILE A 120 1.68 -3.67 -3.49
N LYS A 121 2.84 -3.97 -4.09
CA LYS A 121 3.29 -5.35 -4.32
C LYS A 121 3.54 -6.10 -3.02
N CYS A 122 4.03 -5.44 -1.98
CA CYS A 122 4.23 -6.05 -0.66
C CYS A 122 2.92 -6.56 -0.06
N MET A 123 1.83 -5.80 -0.24
CA MET A 123 0.50 -6.12 0.27
C MET A 123 -0.20 -7.30 -0.44
N ARG A 124 0.41 -7.81 -1.51
CA ARG A 124 -0.22 -8.77 -2.44
C ARG A 124 0.15 -10.22 -2.13
N LYS A 125 1.10 -10.43 -1.21
CA LYS A 125 1.63 -11.73 -0.80
C LYS A 125 0.91 -12.24 0.45
#